data_AF-A0A4D7H9F3-F1
#
_entry.id   AF-A0A4D7H9F3-F1
#
_cell.length_a   1.000
_cell.length_b   1.000
_cell.length_c   1.000
_cell.angle_alpha   90.00
_cell.angle_beta   90.00
_cell.angle_gamma   90.00
#
_symmetry.space_group_name_H-M   'P 1'
#
loop_
_entity.id
_entity.type
_entity.pdbx_description
1 polymer ?
#
loop_
_entity_poly.entity_id
_entity_poly.type
_entity_poly.pdbx_seq_one_letter_code
_entity_poly.pdbx_strand_id
1 'polypeptide(L)'
;MNTSRRGDETEATILGALMALGCSVSVPFGDSDRYDLIVDDSEALHRVQCKTGNWVNGAIRFNLYSSTVVEGSRVDAEYTPDEIDAYAVYSPETKRVYWIPISDTGAGEMRLRVEDPHPKAPKSRINWASDYLVTEQFD
;
A
#
# COMPACT_ATOMS: atom_id res chain seq x y z
N MET A 1 14.95 -8.61 12.33
CA MET A 1 13.99 -7.50 12.55
C MET A 1 12.62 -8.14 12.69
N ASN A 2 11.90 -7.88 13.78
CA ASN A 2 10.55 -8.42 13.98
C ASN A 2 9.65 -7.85 12.88
N THR A 3 8.90 -8.70 12.18
CA THR A 3 8.03 -8.28 11.07
C THR A 3 6.98 -7.27 11.52
N SER A 4 6.58 -7.30 12.79
CA SER A 4 5.67 -6.31 13.38
C SER A 4 6.27 -4.90 13.33
N ARG A 5 7.51 -4.72 13.81
CA ARG A 5 8.17 -3.40 13.86
C ARG A 5 8.30 -2.73 12.50
N ARG A 6 8.49 -3.51 11.44
CA ARG A 6 8.57 -2.99 10.07
C ARG A 6 7.20 -2.52 9.55
N GLY A 7 6.13 -3.19 9.97
CA GLY A 7 4.75 -2.75 9.76
C GLY A 7 4.48 -1.43 10.47
N ASP A 8 4.77 -1.36 11.78
CA ASP A 8 4.58 -0.15 12.60
C ASP A 8 5.33 1.07 12.00
N GLU A 9 6.59 0.87 11.58
CA GLU A 9 7.38 1.93 10.92
C GLU A 9 6.76 2.36 9.58
N THR A 10 6.14 1.43 8.84
CA THR A 10 5.47 1.72 7.58
C THR A 10 4.21 2.54 7.82
N GLU A 11 3.35 2.11 8.74
CA GLU A 11 2.11 2.82 9.11
C GLU A 11 2.41 4.23 9.60
N ALA A 12 3.39 4.39 10.51
CA ALA A 12 3.80 5.70 11.00
C ALA A 12 4.33 6.62 9.89
N THR A 13 5.09 6.06 8.94
CA THR A 13 5.61 6.83 7.80
C THR A 13 4.49 7.27 6.87
N ILE A 14 3.54 6.39 6.57
CA ILE A 14 2.39 6.68 5.72
C ILE A 14 1.50 7.74 6.37
N LEU A 15 1.16 7.57 7.65
CA LEU A 15 0.38 8.53 8.41
C LEU A 15 1.03 9.92 8.39
N GLY A 16 2.33 9.99 8.66
CA GLY A 16 3.06 11.26 8.61
C GLY A 16 3.05 11.92 7.23
N ALA A 17 3.17 11.13 6.15
CA ALA A 17 3.09 11.63 4.78
C ALA A 17 1.70 12.18 4.44
N LEU A 18 0.64 11.48 4.83
CA LEU A 18 -0.75 11.91 4.62
C LEU A 18 -1.07 13.19 5.41
N MET A 19 -0.63 13.27 6.67
CA MET A 19 -0.78 14.50 7.46
C MET A 19 -0.03 15.68 6.85
N ALA A 20 1.15 15.46 6.27
CA ALA A 20 1.92 16.51 5.59
C ALA A 20 1.21 17.03 4.33
N LEU A 21 0.31 16.24 3.73
CA LEU A 21 -0.57 16.63 2.62
C LEU A 21 -1.89 17.25 3.09
N GLY A 22 -2.09 17.44 4.40
CA GLY A 22 -3.29 18.08 4.94
C GLY A 22 -4.46 17.13 5.23
N CYS A 23 -4.30 15.84 4.99
CA CYS A 23 -5.33 14.86 5.34
C CYS A 23 -5.45 14.72 6.87
N SER A 24 -6.67 14.51 7.36
CA SER A 24 -6.87 14.02 8.73
C SER A 24 -6.83 12.49 8.73
N VAL A 25 -6.13 11.90 9.69
CA VAL A 25 -5.93 10.44 9.76
C VAL A 25 -6.44 9.92 11.09
N SER A 26 -7.33 8.94 11.05
CA SER A 26 -7.81 8.20 12.23
C SER A 26 -7.23 6.79 12.24
N VAL A 27 -6.79 6.34 13.41
CA VAL A 27 -6.25 4.99 13.62
C VAL A 27 -7.31 4.17 14.36
N PRO A 28 -7.78 3.03 13.81
CA PRO A 28 -8.70 2.14 14.49
C PRO A 28 -8.12 1.60 15.81
N PHE A 29 -8.99 1.24 16.76
CA PHE A 29 -8.53 0.70 18.03
C PHE A 29 -8.35 -0.82 17.94
N GLY A 30 -7.09 -1.26 17.92
CA GLY A 30 -6.70 -2.67 17.83
C GLY A 30 -6.38 -3.11 16.40
N ASP A 31 -5.95 -4.38 16.25
CA ASP A 31 -5.32 -4.87 15.01
C ASP A 31 -6.19 -5.91 14.27
N SER A 32 -7.50 -5.90 14.52
CA SER A 32 -8.44 -6.89 13.94
C SER A 32 -9.10 -6.43 12.65
N ASP A 33 -9.01 -5.14 12.33
CA ASP A 33 -9.67 -4.56 11.17
C ASP A 33 -8.91 -4.87 9.87
N ARG A 34 -9.61 -4.76 8.75
CA ARG A 34 -9.07 -5.04 7.41
C ARG A 34 -8.33 -3.84 6.80
N TYR A 35 -8.32 -2.71 7.50
CA TYR A 35 -7.62 -1.48 7.15
C TYR A 35 -6.88 -0.97 8.39
N ASP A 36 -5.79 -0.25 8.18
CA ASP A 36 -4.97 0.28 9.27
C ASP A 36 -5.31 1.74 9.57
N LEU A 37 -5.84 2.47 8.58
CA LEU A 37 -6.14 3.90 8.69
C LEU A 37 -7.50 4.22 8.07
N ILE A 38 -8.17 5.24 8.63
CA ILE A 38 -9.19 6.03 7.91
C ILE A 38 -8.56 7.37 7.55
N VAL A 39 -8.56 7.70 6.25
CA VAL A 39 -8.01 8.95 5.73
C VAL A 39 -9.15 9.84 5.28
N ASP A 40 -9.23 11.05 5.83
CA ASP A 40 -10.17 12.10 5.47
C ASP A 40 -9.41 13.16 4.65
N ASP A 41 -9.78 13.28 3.38
CA ASP A 41 -9.22 14.26 2.43
C ASP A 41 -10.09 15.51 2.28
N SER A 42 -11.06 15.72 3.18
CA SER A 42 -12.13 16.74 3.16
C SER A 42 -13.29 16.50 2.20
N GLU A 43 -13.16 15.60 1.23
CA GLU A 43 -14.24 15.22 0.31
C GLU A 43 -14.85 13.87 0.66
N ALA A 44 -14.02 12.93 1.10
CA ALA A 44 -14.41 11.56 1.42
C ALA A 44 -13.56 10.96 2.56
N LEU A 45 -14.10 9.88 3.13
CA LEU A 45 -13.36 9.01 4.04
C LEU A 45 -12.93 7.76 3.28
N HIS A 46 -11.65 7.43 3.37
CA HIS A 46 -11.05 6.26 2.73
C HIS A 46 -10.58 5.27 3.79
N ARG A 47 -10.98 4.00 3.67
CA ARG A 47 -10.43 2.87 4.42
C ARG A 47 -9.14 2.41 3.75
N VAL A 48 -8.02 2.52 4.43
CA VAL A 48 -6.70 2.33 3.83
C VAL A 48 -5.92 1.24 4.54
N GLN A 49 -5.47 0.26 3.76
CA GLN A 49 -4.51 -0.74 4.23
C GLN A 49 -3.09 -0.28 3.89
N CYS A 50 -2.22 -0.18 4.89
CA CYS A 50 -0.81 0.09 4.75
C CYS A 50 -0.04 -1.18 4.34
N LYS A 51 0.95 -1.03 3.46
CA LYS A 51 1.86 -2.10 3.06
C LYS A 51 3.29 -1.60 2.93
N THR A 52 4.25 -2.43 3.33
CA THR A 52 5.65 -2.20 2.98
C THR A 52 5.93 -2.74 1.58
N GLY A 53 6.33 -1.86 0.66
CA GLY A 53 6.81 -2.19 -0.67
C GLY A 53 8.27 -2.66 -0.64
N ASN A 54 8.54 -3.85 -1.16
CA ASN A 54 9.89 -4.42 -1.27
C ASN A 54 10.48 -4.14 -2.66
N TRP A 55 11.74 -3.72 -2.72
CA TRP A 55 12.42 -3.53 -4.00
C TRP A 55 12.77 -4.87 -4.66
N VAL A 56 12.38 -5.04 -5.92
CA VAL A 56 12.68 -6.21 -6.74
C VAL A 56 12.89 -5.77 -8.19
N ASN A 57 14.13 -5.87 -8.68
CA ASN A 57 14.50 -5.63 -10.08
C ASN A 57 13.93 -4.33 -10.67
N GLY A 58 14.15 -3.18 -10.03
CA GLY A 58 13.70 -1.87 -10.54
C GLY A 58 12.21 -1.59 -10.30
N ALA A 59 11.54 -2.36 -9.44
CA ALA A 59 10.14 -2.19 -9.09
C ALA A 59 9.87 -2.41 -7.61
N ILE A 60 8.82 -1.79 -7.11
CA ILE A 60 8.29 -1.94 -5.76
C ILE A 60 7.22 -3.04 -5.80
N ARG A 61 7.43 -4.13 -5.05
CA ARG A 61 6.51 -5.27 -4.96
C ARG A 61 5.83 -5.31 -3.59
N PHE A 62 4.52 -5.46 -3.59
CA PHE A 62 3.73 -5.68 -2.37
C PHE A 62 2.59 -6.67 -2.64
N ASN A 63 2.12 -7.34 -1.57
CA ASN A 63 1.04 -8.32 -1.66
C ASN A 63 -0.32 -7.63 -1.48
N LEU A 64 -1.33 -8.12 -2.21
CA LEU A 64 -2.73 -7.68 -2.19
C LEU A 64 -3.59 -8.53 -1.24
N TYR A 65 -2.95 -9.19 -0.28
CA TYR A 65 -3.59 -10.04 0.72
C TYR A 65 -2.93 -9.86 2.10
N SER A 66 -3.67 -10.20 3.15
CA SER A 66 -3.15 -10.40 4.49
C SER A 66 -2.71 -11.85 4.66
N SER A 67 -1.74 -12.09 5.54
CA SER A 67 -1.28 -13.44 5.85
C SER A 67 -1.21 -13.64 7.35
N THR A 68 -1.98 -14.60 7.85
CA THR A 68 -2.07 -14.91 9.27
C THR A 68 -1.76 -16.40 9.48
N VAL A 69 -1.24 -16.75 10.65
CA VAL A 69 -1.06 -18.16 11.04
C VAL A 69 -2.24 -18.57 11.90
N VAL A 70 -3.04 -19.51 11.42
CA VAL A 70 -4.18 -20.10 12.14
C VAL A 70 -3.89 -21.59 12.31
N GLU A 71 -3.88 -22.06 13.57
CA GLU A 71 -3.63 -23.47 13.90
C GLU A 71 -2.33 -24.04 13.28
N GLY A 72 -1.28 -23.21 13.21
CA GLY A 72 0.03 -23.59 12.64
C GLY A 72 0.09 -23.58 11.11
N SER A 73 -1.01 -23.25 10.43
CA SER A 73 -1.07 -23.11 8.97
C SER A 73 -1.17 -21.65 8.55
N ARG A 74 -0.49 -21.29 7.45
CA ARG A 74 -0.62 -19.95 6.86
C ARG A 74 -1.94 -19.86 6.11
N VAL A 75 -2.73 -18.85 6.43
CA VAL A 75 -3.96 -18.49 5.74
C VAL A 75 -3.77 -17.11 5.13
N ASP A 76 -3.95 -17.05 3.82
CA ASP A 76 -3.90 -15.81 3.05
C ASP A 76 -5.33 -15.37 2.71
N ALA A 77 -5.64 -14.09 2.88
CA ALA A 77 -6.96 -13.52 2.59
C ALA A 77 -6.81 -12.24 1.77
N GLU A 78 -7.35 -12.26 0.54
CA GLU A 78 -7.38 -11.09 -0.34
C GLU A 78 -8.29 -10.00 0.23
N TYR A 79 -7.97 -8.74 -0.07
CA TYR A 79 -8.84 -7.63 0.31
C TYR A 79 -9.88 -7.39 -0.77
N THR A 80 -11.06 -6.95 -0.33
CA THR A 80 -12.17 -6.63 -1.23
C THR A 80 -12.52 -5.14 -1.20
N PRO A 81 -13.19 -4.61 -2.24
CA PRO A 81 -13.67 -3.22 -2.26
C PRO A 81 -14.63 -2.86 -1.12
N ASP A 82 -15.29 -3.86 -0.52
CA ASP A 82 -16.15 -3.65 0.65
C ASP A 82 -15.34 -3.51 1.95
N GLU A 83 -14.06 -3.91 1.96
CA GLU A 83 -13.18 -3.88 3.13
C GLU A 83 -12.26 -2.65 3.13
N ILE A 84 -11.67 -2.32 1.97
CA ILE A 84 -10.73 -1.20 1.82
C ILE A 84 -11.02 -0.45 0.53
N ASP A 85 -10.73 0.85 0.52
CA ASP A 85 -10.85 1.71 -0.65
C ASP A 85 -9.51 1.85 -1.38
N ALA A 86 -8.39 1.78 -0.63
CA ALA A 86 -7.05 1.88 -1.20
C ALA A 86 -5.98 1.14 -0.39
N TYR A 87 -4.86 0.87 -1.05
CA TYR A 87 -3.59 0.57 -0.39
C TYR A 87 -2.72 1.82 -0.33
N ALA A 88 -2.12 2.08 0.83
CA ALA A 88 -0.98 2.99 0.95
C ALA A 88 0.30 2.18 1.09
N VAL A 89 1.24 2.35 0.17
CA VAL A 89 2.45 1.54 0.10
C VAL A 89 3.67 2.40 0.37
N TYR A 90 4.38 2.16 1.46
CA TYR A 90 5.69 2.79 1.70
C TYR A 90 6.80 1.91 1.15
N SER A 91 7.70 2.47 0.33
CA SER A 91 8.92 1.79 -0.10
C SER A 91 10.16 2.41 0.55
N PRO A 92 10.90 1.65 1.40
CA PRO A 92 12.15 2.12 1.98
C PRO A 92 13.24 2.48 0.95
N GLU A 93 13.22 1.84 -0.22
CA GLU A 93 14.20 2.07 -1.29
C GLU A 93 14.02 3.46 -1.92
N THR A 94 12.79 3.80 -2.31
CA THR A 94 12.49 5.11 -2.91
C THR A 94 12.24 6.19 -1.87
N LYS A 95 12.02 5.81 -0.60
CA LYS A 95 11.62 6.68 0.52
C LYS A 95 10.34 7.47 0.20
N ARG A 96 9.41 6.84 -0.51
CA ARG A 96 8.15 7.43 -0.95
C ARG A 96 6.97 6.56 -0.57
N VAL A 97 5.81 7.21 -0.48
CA VAL A 97 4.51 6.59 -0.26
C VAL A 97 3.73 6.64 -1.57
N TYR A 98 3.05 5.54 -1.86
CA TYR A 98 2.24 5.35 -3.05
C TYR A 98 0.79 5.07 -2.67
N TRP A 99 -0.16 5.69 -3.34
CA TRP A 99 -1.59 5.49 -3.15
C TRP A 99 -2.16 4.68 -4.32
N ILE A 100 -2.73 3.51 -4.03
CA ILE A 100 -3.26 2.61 -5.05
C ILE A 100 -4.74 2.35 -4.74
N PRO A 101 -5.68 2.89 -5.54
CA PRO A 101 -7.10 2.53 -5.43
C PRO A 101 -7.29 1.03 -5.61
N ILE A 102 -8.16 0.40 -4.79
CA ILE A 102 -8.41 -1.04 -4.92
C ILE A 102 -8.95 -1.42 -6.31
N SER A 103 -9.67 -0.50 -6.97
CA SER A 103 -10.18 -0.66 -8.34
C SER A 103 -9.09 -0.91 -9.38
N ASP A 104 -7.87 -0.48 -9.11
CA ASP A 104 -6.73 -0.58 -10.03
C ASP A 104 -5.94 -1.86 -9.81
N THR A 105 -6.29 -2.62 -8.77
CA THR A 105 -5.59 -3.84 -8.36
C THR A 105 -6.21 -5.11 -8.94
N GLY A 106 -5.48 -6.22 -8.79
CA GLY A 106 -5.94 -7.56 -9.14
C GLY A 106 -5.82 -8.49 -7.93
N ALA A 107 -5.35 -9.72 -8.16
CA ALA A 107 -5.15 -10.74 -7.13
C ALA A 107 -3.66 -10.96 -6.81
N GLY A 108 -3.38 -11.46 -5.61
CA GLY A 108 -2.03 -11.88 -5.19
C GLY A 108 -1.05 -10.73 -4.91
N GLU A 109 -0.45 -10.13 -5.94
CA GLU A 109 0.59 -9.09 -5.77
C GLU A 109 0.54 -8.03 -6.86
N MET A 110 1.04 -6.84 -6.54
CA MET A 110 1.22 -5.75 -7.49
C MET A 110 2.68 -5.31 -7.50
N ARG A 111 3.13 -4.82 -8.66
CA ARG A 111 4.45 -4.22 -8.85
C ARG A 111 4.31 -2.82 -9.42
N LEU A 112 4.92 -1.83 -8.77
CA LEU A 112 5.07 -0.47 -9.28
C LEU A 112 6.48 -0.30 -9.87
N ARG A 113 6.56 -0.05 -11.17
CA ARG A 113 7.82 0.07 -11.92
C ARG A 113 8.43 1.45 -11.71
N VAL A 114 9.70 1.49 -11.31
CA VAL A 114 10.45 2.73 -11.06
C VAL A 114 11.52 2.94 -12.13
N GLU A 115 12.28 1.89 -12.43
CA GLU A 115 13.32 1.93 -13.47
C GLU A 115 12.78 1.46 -14.80
N ASP A 116 13.41 1.84 -15.91
CA ASP A 116 13.03 1.32 -17.22
C ASP A 116 13.11 -0.22 -17.23
N PRO A 117 12.07 -0.91 -17.74
CA PRO A 117 12.14 -2.35 -17.88
C PRO A 117 13.16 -2.72 -18.96
N HIS A 118 13.61 -3.97 -18.93
CA HIS A 118 14.47 -4.50 -19.99
C HIS A 118 13.85 -4.23 -21.38
N PRO A 119 14.62 -3.84 -22.42
CA PRO A 119 14.06 -3.43 -23.73
C PRO A 119 13.15 -4.46 -24.42
N LYS A 120 13.30 -5.75 -24.06
CA LYS A 120 12.47 -6.87 -24.55
C LYS A 120 11.26 -7.20 -23.66
N ALA A 121 11.08 -6.49 -22.55
CA ALA A 121 9.95 -6.72 -21.66
C ALA A 121 8.64 -6.31 -22.37
N PRO A 122 7.54 -7.04 -22.15
CA PRO A 122 6.23 -6.63 -22.64
C PRO A 122 5.89 -5.23 -22.10
N LYS A 123 5.56 -4.30 -22.99
CA LYS A 123 5.17 -2.93 -22.61
C LYS A 123 3.71 -2.80 -22.17
N SER A 124 2.93 -3.88 -22.24
CA SER A 124 1.51 -3.85 -21.87
C SER A 124 1.34 -3.77 -20.34
N ARG A 125 0.55 -2.77 -19.91
CA ARG A 125 0.05 -2.52 -18.55
C ARG A 125 1.13 -2.58 -17.46
N ILE A 126 2.18 -1.78 -17.66
CA ILE A 126 3.12 -1.44 -16.59
C ILE A 126 2.39 -0.48 -15.65
N ASN A 127 2.34 -0.81 -14.36
CA ASN A 127 1.95 0.15 -13.33
C ASN A 127 3.18 0.98 -13.00
N TRP A 128 3.29 2.20 -13.52
CA TRP A 128 4.42 3.06 -13.21
C TRP A 128 4.27 3.62 -11.80
N ALA A 129 5.36 3.64 -11.04
CA ALA A 129 5.33 4.15 -9.69
C ALA A 129 5.00 5.65 -9.63
N SER A 130 5.31 6.41 -10.69
CA SER A 130 4.94 7.81 -10.83
C SER A 130 3.42 8.03 -10.78
N ASP A 131 2.65 7.10 -11.33
CA ASP A 131 1.21 7.23 -11.51
C ASP A 131 0.45 7.05 -10.18
N TYR A 132 1.14 6.56 -9.15
CA TYR A 132 0.57 6.26 -7.84
C TYR A 132 1.28 7.03 -6.72
N LEU A 133 2.03 8.09 -7.01
CA LEU A 133 2.63 8.89 -5.94
C LEU A 133 1.54 9.53 -5.08
N VAL A 134 1.61 9.37 -3.76
CA VAL A 134 0.58 9.92 -2.85
C VAL A 134 0.46 11.45 -2.95
N THR A 135 1.53 12.13 -3.37
CA THR A 135 1.54 13.59 -3.57
C THR A 135 0.66 14.03 -4.72
N GLU A 136 0.42 13.18 -5.72
CA GLU A 136 -0.43 13.49 -6.87
C GLU A 136 -1.91 13.15 -6.62
N GLN A 137 -2.22 12.54 -5.47
CA GLN A 137 -3.57 12.07 -5.13
C GLN A 137 -4.43 13.15 -4.46
N PHE A 138 -3.82 14.04 -3.68
CA PHE A 138 -4.50 14.98 -2.77
C PHE A 138 -4.10 16.45 -3.02
N ASP A 139 -3.56 16.75 -4.21
CA ASP A 139 -3.22 18.10 -4.67
C ASP A 139 -4.44 18.87 -5.22
#